data_AF-A0A455U0M8-F1
#
_entry.id   AF-A0A455U0M8-F1
#
_cell.length_a   1.000
_cell.length_b   1.000
_cell.length_c   1.000
_cell.angle_alpha   90.00
_cell.angle_beta   90.00
_cell.angle_gamma   90.00
#
_symmetry.space_group_name_H-M   'P 1'
#
loop_
_entity.id
_entity.type
_entity.pdbx_description
1 polymer ?
#
loop_
_entity_poly.entity_id
_entity_poly.type
_entity_poly.pdbx_seq_one_letter_code
_entity_poly.pdbx_strand_id
1 'polypeptide(L)'
;MAYHASHDDLTRLPNRALFEDKLVEQFTLAQQHGKQIAVLFVDLDDFKPINDNLGHAVGDRVLQEVAKRLSAAVRSDDIVARLGAMSLLFCRRLSMITRVFWK
;
A
#
# COMPACT_ATOMS: atom_id res chain seq x y z
N MET A 1 18.84 6.80 -10.53
CA MET A 1 19.10 6.54 -9.10
C MET A 1 17.95 6.99 -8.18
N ALA A 2 17.09 7.96 -8.56
CA ALA A 2 15.97 8.42 -7.72
C ALA A 2 14.80 7.41 -7.55
N TYR A 3 14.64 6.45 -8.47
CA TYR A 3 13.52 5.48 -8.42
C TYR A 3 13.63 4.53 -7.21
N HIS A 4 14.81 3.97 -6.94
CA HIS A 4 15.05 3.10 -5.77
C HIS A 4 14.88 3.82 -4.42
N ALA A 5 15.12 5.15 -4.38
CA ALA A 5 14.94 5.94 -3.18
C ALA A 5 13.45 6.11 -2.81
N SER A 6 12.54 5.93 -3.78
CA SER A 6 11.10 6.22 -3.64
C SER A 6 10.19 5.01 -3.91
N HIS A 7 10.70 3.93 -4.48
CA HIS A 7 9.93 2.74 -4.84
C HIS A 7 10.59 1.46 -4.33
N ASP A 8 9.76 0.46 -4.04
CA ASP A 8 10.16 -0.90 -3.73
C ASP A 8 10.58 -1.64 -5.01
N ASP A 9 11.68 -2.38 -4.94
CA ASP A 9 12.24 -3.02 -6.13
C ASP A 9 11.47 -4.23 -6.62
N LEU A 10 10.86 -4.98 -5.70
CA LEU A 10 10.14 -6.19 -6.03
C LEU A 10 8.78 -5.89 -6.65
N THR A 11 8.01 -4.99 -6.01
CA THR A 11 6.61 -4.70 -6.36
C THR A 11 6.44 -3.45 -7.21
N ARG A 12 7.47 -2.61 -7.32
CA ARG A 12 7.42 -1.30 -7.99
C ARG A 12 6.42 -0.31 -7.39
N LEU A 13 5.87 -0.62 -6.22
CA LEU A 13 5.04 0.31 -5.46
C LEU A 13 5.88 1.40 -4.80
N PRO A 14 5.30 2.56 -4.48
CA PRO A 14 5.85 3.49 -3.51
C PRO A 14 6.39 2.78 -2.27
N ASN A 15 7.60 3.13 -1.86
CA ASN A 15 8.16 2.67 -0.60
C ASN A 15 7.64 3.54 0.55
N ARG A 16 8.07 3.24 1.77
CA ARG A 16 7.71 4.00 2.98
C ARG A 16 7.95 5.51 2.85
N ALA A 17 9.12 5.91 2.36
CA ALA A 17 9.47 7.33 2.26
C ALA A 17 8.51 8.07 1.32
N LEU A 18 8.29 7.54 0.12
CA LEU A 18 7.34 8.16 -0.82
C LEU A 18 5.90 8.15 -0.29
N PHE A 19 5.50 7.09 0.42
CA PHE A 19 4.18 7.02 1.03
C PHE A 19 3.98 8.11 2.09
N GLU A 20 4.95 8.29 2.99
CA GLU A 20 4.89 9.31 4.05
C GLU A 20 4.82 10.73 3.46
N ASP A 21 5.66 11.03 2.46
CA ASP A 21 5.64 12.31 1.74
C ASP A 21 4.25 12.57 1.13
N LYS A 22 3.70 11.57 0.43
CA LYS A 22 2.39 11.70 -0.20
C LYS A 22 1.25 11.78 0.80
N LEU A 23 1.35 11.09 1.94
CA LEU A 23 0.35 11.16 2.99
C LEU A 23 0.25 12.58 3.56
N VAL A 24 1.38 13.26 3.75
CA VAL A 24 1.42 14.67 4.19
C VAL A 24 0.74 15.59 3.17
N GLU A 25 1.02 15.41 1.87
CA GLU A 25 0.35 16.15 0.79
C GLU A 25 -1.18 15.93 0.83
N GLN A 26 -1.61 14.67 0.94
CA GLN A 26 -3.03 14.31 0.96
C GLN A 26 -3.74 14.84 2.21
N PHE A 27 -3.10 14.78 3.38
CA PHE A 27 -3.64 15.32 4.62
C PHE A 27 -3.84 16.83 4.55
N THR A 28 -2.86 17.55 4.01
CA THR A 28 -2.93 19.01 3.83
C THR A 28 -4.10 19.39 2.92
N LEU A 29 -4.23 18.71 1.77
CA LEU A 29 -5.34 18.93 0.84
C LEU A 29 -6.71 18.57 1.42
N ALA A 30 -6.76 17.53 2.26
CA ALA A 30 -8.00 17.12 2.92
C ALA A 30 -8.43 18.16 3.96
N GLN A 31 -7.48 18.67 4.77
CA GLN A 31 -7.74 19.74 5.73
C GLN A 31 -8.28 21.01 5.05
N GLN A 32 -7.65 21.44 3.95
CA GLN A 32 -8.05 22.64 3.20
C GLN A 32 -9.47 22.54 2.62
N HIS A 33 -9.89 21.33 2.22
CA HIS A 33 -11.18 21.11 1.58
C HIS A 33 -12.24 20.49 2.51
N GLY A 34 -11.97 20.38 3.81
CA GLY A 34 -12.88 19.75 4.78
C GLY A 34 -13.17 18.27 4.47
N LYS A 35 -12.23 17.56 3.84
CA LYS A 35 -12.32 16.13 3.52
C LYS A 35 -11.61 15.28 4.57
N GLN A 36 -11.87 13.98 4.54
CA GLN A 36 -11.18 13.00 5.39
C GLN A 36 -10.26 12.12 4.55
N ILE A 37 -9.23 11.58 5.18
CA ILE A 37 -8.39 10.51 4.63
C ILE A 37 -8.54 9.26 5.48
N ALA A 38 -8.40 8.09 4.87
CA ALA A 38 -8.31 6.82 5.56
C ALA A 38 -7.03 6.11 5.14
N VAL A 39 -6.34 5.52 6.12
CA VAL A 39 -5.16 4.68 5.90
C VAL A 39 -5.52 3.26 6.31
N LEU A 40 -5.28 2.31 5.42
CA LEU A 40 -5.55 0.89 5.60
C LEU A 40 -4.24 0.12 5.55
N PHE A 41 -3.98 -0.65 6.60
CA PHE A 41 -2.83 -1.56 6.67
C PHE A 41 -3.26 -2.96 6.32
N VAL A 42 -2.64 -3.56 5.31
CA VAL A 42 -2.96 -4.89 4.80
C VAL A 42 -1.77 -5.80 5.08
N ASP A 43 -2.00 -6.86 5.84
CA ASP A 43 -1.05 -7.93 6.09
C ASP A 43 -1.51 -9.20 5.35
N LEU A 44 -0.56 -10.04 4.93
CA LEU A 44 -0.86 -11.29 4.23
C LEU A 44 -0.81 -12.45 5.23
N ASP A 45 -2.00 -12.93 5.59
CA ASP A 45 -2.16 -14.10 6.46
C ASP A 45 -1.41 -15.31 5.89
N ASP A 46 -0.77 -16.07 6.77
CA ASP A 46 -0.03 -17.29 6.44
C ASP A 46 1.05 -17.15 5.34
N PHE A 47 1.56 -15.93 5.11
CA PHE A 47 2.60 -15.72 4.10
C PHE A 47 3.96 -16.31 4.50
N LYS A 48 4.26 -16.42 5.80
CA LYS A 48 5.49 -17.06 6.28
C LYS A 48 5.57 -18.55 5.92
N PRO A 49 4.53 -19.37 6.18
CA PRO A 49 4.44 -20.74 5.67
C PRO A 49 4.71 -20.88 4.17
N ILE A 50 4.31 -19.90 3.33
CA ILE A 50 4.61 -19.93 1.89
C ILE A 50 6.12 -19.83 1.65
N ASN A 51 6.79 -18.88 2.30
CA ASN A 51 8.25 -18.75 2.19
C ASN A 51 8.98 -19.98 2.71
N ASP A 52 8.53 -20.51 3.85
CA ASP A 52 9.20 -21.62 4.53
C ASP A 52 9.04 -22.95 3.74
N ASN A 53 7.88 -23.18 3.12
CA ASN A 53 7.59 -24.44 2.40
C ASN A 53 7.90 -24.39 0.90
N LEU A 54 7.75 -23.23 0.25
CA LEU A 54 7.84 -23.07 -1.21
C LEU A 54 9.01 -22.16 -1.65
N GLY A 55 9.70 -21.55 -0.69
CA GLY A 55 10.86 -20.69 -0.92
C GLY A 55 10.51 -19.23 -1.22
N HIS A 56 11.48 -18.35 -0.95
CA HIS A 56 11.34 -16.90 -1.11
C HIS A 56 10.96 -16.46 -2.53
N ALA A 57 11.44 -17.13 -3.58
CA ALA A 57 11.09 -16.78 -4.95
C ALA A 57 9.59 -16.97 -5.26
N VAL A 58 8.92 -17.93 -4.60
CA VAL A 58 7.47 -18.10 -4.70
C VAL A 58 6.77 -17.02 -3.89
N GLY A 59 7.24 -16.73 -2.69
CA GLY A 59 6.71 -15.64 -1.88
C GLY A 59 6.78 -14.28 -2.59
N ASP A 60 7.89 -14.01 -3.27
CA ASP A 60 8.09 -12.80 -4.07
C ASP A 60 7.04 -12.64 -5.17
N ARG A 61 6.70 -13.74 -5.87
CA ARG A 61 5.64 -13.75 -6.88
C ARG A 61 4.27 -13.49 -6.29
N VAL A 62 3.98 -14.03 -5.10
CA VAL A 62 2.73 -13.76 -4.37
C VAL A 62 2.64 -12.27 -4.04
N LEU A 63 3.70 -11.67 -3.51
CA LEU A 63 3.74 -10.24 -3.19
C LEU A 63 3.52 -9.36 -4.43
N GLN A 64 4.15 -9.71 -5.55
CA GLN A 64 3.96 -9.00 -6.82
C GLN A 64 2.51 -9.07 -7.31
N GLU A 65 1.88 -10.24 -7.22
CA GLU A 65 0.49 -10.42 -7.65
C GLU A 65 -0.50 -9.72 -6.70
N VAL A 66 -0.26 -9.74 -5.39
CA VAL A 66 -1.05 -8.98 -4.42
C VAL A 66 -0.93 -7.48 -4.70
N ALA A 67 0.29 -6.96 -4.89
CA ALA A 67 0.52 -5.56 -5.21
C ALA A 67 -0.25 -5.15 -6.49
N LYS A 68 -0.20 -5.97 -7.53
CA LYS A 68 -0.95 -5.75 -8.77
C LYS A 68 -2.47 -5.71 -8.54
N ARG A 69 -3.01 -6.66 -7.77
CA ARG A 69 -4.45 -6.74 -7.47
C ARG A 69 -4.93 -5.56 -6.63
N LEU A 70 -4.17 -5.16 -5.61
CA LEU A 70 -4.49 -3.99 -4.80
C LEU A 70 -4.48 -2.72 -5.66
N SER A 71 -3.44 -2.51 -6.47
CA SER A 71 -3.36 -1.35 -7.37
C SER A 71 -4.51 -1.30 -8.38
N ALA A 72 -5.01 -2.45 -8.84
CA ALA A 72 -6.15 -2.52 -9.74
C ALA A 72 -7.51 -2.31 -9.03
N ALA A 73 -7.59 -2.56 -7.72
CA ALA A 73 -8.82 -2.45 -6.94
C ALA A 73 -9.08 -1.03 -6.41
N VAL A 74 -8.11 -0.13 -6.53
CA VAL A 74 -8.17 1.21 -5.97
C VAL A 74 -8.31 2.28 -7.06
N ARG A 75 -8.67 3.51 -6.68
CA ARG A 75 -8.79 4.60 -7.65
C ARG A 75 -7.42 5.19 -7.96
N SER A 76 -7.32 5.91 -9.08
CA SER A 76 -6.09 6.58 -9.53
C SER A 76 -5.49 7.55 -8.51
N ASP A 77 -6.33 8.20 -7.70
CA ASP A 77 -5.93 9.20 -6.72
C ASP A 77 -5.54 8.59 -5.37
N ASP A 78 -5.78 7.30 -5.21
CA ASP A 78 -5.43 6.58 -4.00
C ASP A 78 -4.00 6.02 -4.11
N ILE A 79 -3.35 5.79 -2.97
CA ILE A 79 -1.93 5.43 -2.92
C ILE A 79 -1.78 4.05 -2.32
N VAL A 80 -1.22 3.11 -3.09
CA VAL A 80 -0.78 1.80 -2.59
C VAL A 80 0.73 1.85 -2.37
N ALA A 81 1.21 1.40 -1.22
CA ALA A 81 2.63 1.40 -0.90
C ALA A 81 3.06 0.09 -0.23
N ARG A 82 4.34 -0.26 -0.37
CA ARG A 82 4.94 -1.35 0.38
C ARG A 82 5.75 -0.81 1.56
N LEU A 83 5.37 -1.22 2.76
CA LEU A 83 5.94 -0.71 4.01
C LEU A 83 6.95 -1.64 4.70
N GLY A 84 6.91 -2.92 4.37
CA GLY A 84 7.74 -3.95 4.99
C GLY A 84 7.82 -5.20 4.14
N ALA A 85 8.37 -6.27 4.72
CA ALA A 85 8.57 -7.53 4.01
C ALA A 85 7.26 -8.12 3.47
N MET A 86 6.17 -8.00 4.23
CA MET A 86 4.87 -8.63 3.93
C MET A 86 3.69 -7.64 3.89
N SER A 87 3.88 -6.42 4.40
CA SER A 87 2.79 -5.46 4.61
C SER A 87 2.67 -4.40 3.52
N LEU A 88 1.42 -4.12 3.17
CA LEU A 88 1.01 -3.15 2.16
C LEU A 88 0.13 -2.09 2.84
N LEU A 89 0.28 -0.84 2.43
CA LEU A 89 -0.57 0.27 2.87
C LEU A 89 -1.40 0.77 1.71
N PHE A 90 -2.59 1.24 2.05
CA PHE A 90 -3.47 1.95 1.15
C PHE A 90 -3.97 3.25 1.78
N CYS A 91 -3.81 4.38 1.10
CA CYS A 91 -4.35 5.67 1.53
C CYS A 91 -5.45 6.11 0.57
N ARG A 92 -6.65 6.33 1.12
CA ARG A 92 -7.84 6.75 0.38
C ARG A 92 -8.30 8.13 0.80
N ARG A 93 -8.66 8.97 -0.18
CA ARG A 93 -9.41 10.19 0.08
C ARG A 93 -10.90 9.87 0.20
N LEU A 94 -11.48 10.11 1.36
CA LEU A 94 -12.90 9.87 1.61
C LEU A 94 -13.71 11.08 1.15
N SER A 95 -14.58 10.89 0.17
CA SER A 95 -15.58 11.88 -0.25
C SER A 95 -16.84 11.85 0.64
N MET A 96 -16.98 10.84 1.49
CA MET A 96 -17.99 10.64 2.54
C MET A 96 -17.53 9.46 3.42
N ILE A 97 -17.97 9.40 4.69
CA ILE A 97 -17.66 8.33 5.65
C ILE A 97 -17.88 6.97 4.98
N THR A 98 -16.79 6.32 4.57
CA THR A 98 -16.87 4.93 4.14
C THR A 98 -16.51 4.11 5.37
N ARG A 99 -17.48 3.38 5.93
CA ARG A 99 -17.19 2.37 6.95
C ARG A 99 -16.24 1.36 6.33
N VAL A 100 -14.98 1.39 6.76
CA VAL A 100 -14.04 0.30 6.55
C VAL A 100 -14.40 -0.75 7.59
N PHE A 101 -15.15 -1.77 7.19
CA PHE A 101 -15.42 -2.92 8.04
C PHE A 101 -14.17 -3.80 8.04
N TRP A 102 -13.42 -3.75 9.14
CA TRP A 102 -12.58 -4.86 9.56
C TRP A 102 -13.49 -5.83 10.32
N LYS A 103 -13.74 -7.01 9.77
CA LYS A 103 -14.29 -8.15 10.50
C LYS A 103 -13.14 -9.06 10.89
#